data_AF-K1ZD26-F1
#
_entry.id   AF-K1ZD26-F1
#
_cell.length_a   1.000
_cell.length_b   1.000
_cell.length_c   1.000
_cell.angle_alpha   90.00
_cell.angle_beta   90.00
_cell.angle_gamma   90.00
#
_symmetry.space_group_name_H-M   'P 1'
#
loop_
_entity.id
_entity.type
_entity.pdbx_description
1 polymer ?
#
loop_
_entity_poly.entity_id
_entity_poly.type
_entity_poly.pdbx_seq_one_letter_code
_entity_poly.pdbx_strand_id
1 'polypeptide(L)' 'MSRLVKKTANGPQQVGDKMICMCGLSENQPFCDFSHKKTLTEDESKLYWYENGKAEEIVTEADGCSCDEGVCKGDCHKH' A
#
# COMPACT_ATOMS: atom_id res chain seq x y z
N MET A 1 4.87 -12.03 17.96
CA MET A 1 4.36 -10.63 17.96
C MET A 1 4.38 -10.13 16.53
N SER A 2 3.22 -9.81 15.96
CA SER A 2 3.12 -9.29 14.60
C SER A 2 3.27 -7.77 14.62
N ARG A 3 3.92 -7.20 13.60
CA ARG A 3 4.08 -5.75 13.42
C ARG A 3 3.58 -5.36 12.03
N LEU A 4 2.85 -4.26 11.94
CA LEU A 4 2.51 -3.64 10.67
C LEU A 4 3.59 -2.59 10.32
N VAL A 5 4.03 -2.57 9.06
CA VAL A 5 5.03 -1.61 8.58
C VAL A 5 4.46 -0.91 7.35
N LYS A 6 4.31 0.42 7.41
CA LYS A 6 3.92 1.24 6.27
C LYS A 6 5.14 1.48 5.38
N LYS A 7 5.06 1.10 4.11
CA LYS A 7 6.05 1.43 3.07
C LYS A 7 5.49 2.58 2.25
N THR A 8 6.23 3.69 2.17
CA THR A 8 5.83 4.90 1.41
C THR A 8 6.75 5.17 0.21
N ALA A 9 7.77 4.34 0.00
CA ALA A 9 8.74 4.52 -1.07
C ALA A 9 8.42 3.57 -2.23
N ASN A 10 8.24 4.12 -3.43
CA ASN A 10 7.87 3.36 -4.64
C ASN A 10 9.11 2.93 -5.45
N GLY A 11 10.30 3.02 -4.87
CA GLY A 11 11.56 2.79 -5.56
C GLY A 11 12.69 2.38 -4.62
N PRO A 12 13.83 1.91 -5.16
CA PRO A 12 14.99 1.54 -4.36
C PRO A 12 15.82 2.75 -3.92
N GLN A 13 16.59 2.57 -2.84
CA GLN A 13 17.58 3.54 -2.38
C GLN A 13 18.99 3.05 -2.71
N GLN A 14 19.82 3.93 -3.25
CA GLN A 14 21.23 3.62 -3.48
C GLN A 14 22.03 3.77 -2.17
N VAL A 15 22.77 2.73 -1.81
CA VAL A 15 23.68 2.70 -0.66
C VAL A 15 25.03 2.18 -1.15
N GLY A 16 25.97 3.10 -1.37
CA GLY A 16 27.24 2.78 -2.03
C GLY A 16 27.04 2.33 -3.48
N ASP A 17 27.53 1.12 -3.79
CA ASP A 17 27.41 0.43 -5.07
C ASP A 17 26.13 -0.43 -5.19
N LYS A 18 25.27 -0.45 -4.15
CA LYS A 18 24.11 -1.36 -4.08
C LYS A 18 22.78 -0.62 -4.11
N MET A 19 21.77 -1.27 -4.68
CA MET A 19 20.38 -0.81 -4.70
C MET A 19 19.56 -1.59 -3.68
N ILE A 20 19.08 -0.90 -2.66
CA ILE A 20 18.29 -1.47 -1.55
C ILE A 20 16.80 -1.29 -1.84
N CYS A 21 16.03 -2.36 -1.71
CA CYS A 21 14.58 -2.32 -1.89
C CYS A 21 13.92 -1.53 -0.76
N MET A 22 13.21 -0.46 -1.11
CA MET A 22 12.39 0.29 -0.15
C MET A 22 10.88 0.09 -0.38
N CYS A 23 10.47 -0.43 -1.54
CA CYS A 23 9.06 -0.71 -1.84
C CYS A 23 8.50 -1.95 -1.13
N GLY A 24 9.35 -2.88 -0.68
CA GLY A 24 8.93 -4.09 0.05
C GLY A 24 8.44 -5.24 -0.82
N LEU A 25 8.38 -5.09 -2.15
CA LEU A 25 7.89 -6.11 -3.09
C LEU A 25 8.97 -7.03 -3.66
N SER A 26 10.25 -6.82 -3.31
CA SER A 26 11.32 -7.65 -3.84
C SER A 26 11.31 -9.05 -3.23
N GLU A 27 11.50 -10.07 -4.08
CA GLU A 27 11.72 -11.47 -3.68
C GLU A 27 13.16 -11.71 -3.22
N ASN A 28 14.10 -10.80 -3.58
CA ASN A 28 15.50 -10.85 -3.22
C ASN A 28 15.90 -9.79 -2.19
N GLN A 29 15.00 -9.50 -1.23
CA GLN A 29 15.30 -8.54 -0.16
C GLN A 29 16.58 -8.92 0.61
N PRO A 30 17.44 -7.94 0.96
CA PRO A 30 17.19 -6.50 0.97
C PRO A 30 17.45 -5.79 -0.38
N PHE A 31 17.87 -6.51 -1.41
CA PHE A 31 18.27 -5.91 -2.69
C PHE A 31 17.06 -5.62 -3.58
N CYS A 32 17.23 -4.68 -4.52
CA CYS A 32 16.22 -4.39 -5.52
C CYS A 32 16.31 -5.37 -6.71
N ASP A 33 15.19 -5.97 -7.08
CA ASP A 33 15.01 -6.86 -8.24
C ASP A 33 14.07 -6.28 -9.32
N PHE A 34 13.81 -4.97 -9.28
CA PHE A 34 12.87 -4.24 -10.13
C PHE A 34 11.37 -4.51 -9.91
N SER A 35 11.00 -5.25 -8.86
CA SER A 35 9.58 -5.44 -8.49
C SER A 35 8.85 -4.13 -8.13
N HIS A 36 9.60 -3.08 -7.78
CA HIS A 36 9.05 -1.74 -7.56
C HIS A 36 8.31 -1.15 -8.78
N LYS A 37 8.47 -1.70 -9.98
CA LYS A 37 7.67 -1.29 -11.14
C LYS A 37 6.17 -1.48 -10.92
N LYS A 38 5.76 -2.43 -10.07
CA LYS A 38 4.36 -2.67 -9.71
C LYS A 38 3.75 -1.50 -8.92
N THR A 39 4.57 -0.75 -8.18
CA THR A 39 4.11 0.38 -7.37
C THR A 39 3.95 1.68 -8.18
N LEU A 40 4.23 1.68 -9.48
CA LEU A 40 4.11 2.88 -10.34
C LEU A 40 2.67 3.22 -10.73
N THR A 41 1.77 2.23 -10.65
CA THR A 41 0.34 2.39 -10.94
C THR A 41 -0.50 2.55 -9.67
N GLU A 42 0.16 2.65 -8.52
CA GLU A 42 -0.51 2.91 -7.24
C GLU A 42 -0.91 4.38 -7.13
N ASP A 43 -2.07 4.61 -6.53
CA ASP A 43 -2.50 5.93 -6.11
C ASP A 43 -1.99 6.25 -4.70
N GLU A 44 -1.50 7.47 -4.48
CA GLU A 44 -0.99 7.92 -3.18
C GLU A 44 -2.06 7.94 -2.08
N SER A 45 -3.34 8.06 -2.45
CA SER A 45 -4.46 8.08 -1.51
C SER A 45 -5.02 6.69 -1.21
N LYS A 46 -4.54 5.64 -1.87
CA LYS A 46 -5.07 4.28 -1.75
C LYS A 46 -4.13 3.38 -0.97
N LEU A 47 -4.71 2.40 -0.28
CA LEU A 47 -3.97 1.34 0.38
C LEU A 47 -4.02 0.07 -0.47
N TYR A 48 -2.87 -0.55 -0.68
CA TYR A 48 -2.77 -1.79 -1.45
C TYR A 48 -2.26 -2.92 -0.56
N TRP A 49 -2.95 -4.05 -0.59
CA TRP A 49 -2.48 -5.31 -0.02
C TRP A 49 -1.86 -6.16 -1.12
N TYR A 50 -0.67 -6.70 -0.88
CA TYR A 50 0.01 -7.57 -1.82
C TYR A 50 0.01 -9.00 -1.31
N GLU A 51 -0.63 -9.88 -2.08
CA GLU A 51 -0.64 -11.31 -1.80
C GLU A 51 -0.27 -12.09 -3.06
N ASN A 52 0.72 -12.98 -2.96
CA ASN A 52 1.24 -13.77 -4.08
C ASN A 52 1.58 -12.93 -5.33
N GLY A 53 2.07 -11.70 -5.11
CA GLY A 53 2.49 -10.79 -6.16
C GLY A 53 1.37 -10.05 -6.90
N LYS A 54 0.11 -10.19 -6.47
CA LYS A 54 -1.05 -9.43 -6.93
C LYS A 54 -1.39 -8.31 -5.94
N ALA A 55 -1.76 -7.14 -6.45
CA ALA A 55 -2.19 -6.01 -5.65
C ALA A 55 -3.72 -5.99 -5.57
N GLU A 56 -4.25 -5.90 -4.36
CA GLU A 56 -5.67 -5.68 -4.08
C GLU A 56 -5.82 -4.34 -3.36
N GLU A 57 -6.68 -3.47 -3.86
CA GLU A 57 -7.00 -2.20 -3.19
C GLU A 57 -7.82 -2.49 -1.94
N ILE A 58 -7.36 -1.96 -0.80
CA ILE A 58 -8.07 -2.02 0.46
C ILE A 58 -9.04 -0.85 0.49
N VAL A 59 -10.32 -1.14 0.29
CA VAL A 59 -11.41 -0.16 0.52
C VAL A 59 -11.70 -0.14 2.01
N THR A 60 -11.56 1.02 2.63
CA THR A 60 -11.92 1.21 4.05
C THR A 60 -13.32 1.76 4.17
N GLU A 61 -14.01 1.51 5.28
CA GLU A 61 -15.40 1.95 5.53
C GLU A 61 -15.58 3.48 5.47
N ALA A 62 -14.48 4.24 5.48
CA ALA A 62 -14.48 5.70 5.32
C ALA A 62 -14.57 6.15 3.85
N ASP A 63 -14.27 5.29 2.87
CA ASP A 63 -14.21 5.67 1.45
C ASP A 63 -15.60 5.84 0.81
N GLY A 64 -16.68 5.61 1.57
CA GLY A 64 -18.07 5.79 1.15
C GLY A 64 -19.02 6.36 2.21
N CYS A 65 -18.52 6.74 3.39
CA CYS A 65 -19.37 7.28 4.47
C CYS A 65 -19.12 8.79 4.63
N SER A 66 -19.95 9.61 3.99
CA SER A 66 -19.95 11.06 4.23
C SER A 66 -20.72 11.34 5.52
N CYS A 67 -19.99 11.64 6.60
CA CYS A 67 -20.54 12.17 7.83
C CYS A 67 -20.48 13.70 7.81
N ASP A 68 -21.42 14.31 7.08
CA ASP A 68 -21.70 15.75 7.18
C ASP A 68 -22.67 15.99 8.37
N GLU A 69 -22.32 16.94 9.23
CA GLU A 69 -23.14 17.43 10.36
C GLU A 69 -23.73 16.34 11.28
N GLY A 70 -22.98 15.26 11.54
CA GLY A 70 -23.41 14.21 12.46
C GLY A 70 -24.54 13.32 11.94
N VAL A 71 -24.79 13.31 10.62
CA VAL A 71 -25.74 12.40 9.97
C VAL A 71 -24.99 11.58 8.91
N CYS A 72 -24.76 10.30 9.17
CA CYS A 72 -24.27 9.36 8.17
C CYS A 72 -25.33 9.20 7.07
N LYS A 73 -25.12 9.80 5.89
CA LYS A 73 -25.96 9.56 4.72
C LYS A 73 -25.33 8.46 3.86
N GLY A 74 -25.97 7.29 3.83
CA GLY A 74 -25.53 6.08 3.14
C GLY A 74 -25.87 4.83 3.96
N ASP A 75 -25.77 3.63 3.36
CA ASP A 75 -25.95 2.33 4.04
C ASP A 75 -24.75 2.02 4.98
N CYS A 76 -24.40 2.98 5.85
CA CYS A 76 -23.25 2.90 6.75
C CYS A 76 -23.51 1.97 7.96
N HIS A 77 -24.67 1.29 8.02
CA HIS A 77 -24.99 0.26 9.00
C HIS A 77 -26.00 -0.76 8.44
N LYS A 78 -25.56 -1.71 7.62
CA LYS A 78 -26.23 -3.02 7.54
C LYS A 78 -25.18 -4.12 7.50
N HIS A 79 -24.85 -4.61 8.70
CA HIS A 79 -24.31 -5.96 8.88
C HIS A 79 -25.30 -6.99 8.33
#